data_AF-A0A7X8XZG9-F1
#
_entry.id   AF-A0A7X8XZG9-F1
#
_cell.length_a   1.000
_cell.length_b   1.000
_cell.length_c   1.000
_cell.angle_alpha   90.00
_cell.angle_beta   90.00
_cell.angle_gamma   90.00
#
_symmetry.space_group_name_H-M   'P 1'
#
loop_
_entity.id
_entity.type
_entity.pdbx_description
1 polymer ?
#
loop_
_entity_poly.entity_id
_entity_poly.type
_entity_poly.pdbx_seq_one_letter_code
_entity_poly.pdbx_strand_id
1 'polypeptide(L)'
;TNTFNSTTIAMADYQMESLSAEINFAAAKLARASADAWTARTPEKPRYVAGVLGPTNRTASISPDVNDPAFRNITFDQLVAAYRESTRALVEGGVDLILIETVFDTLNAKAAIYAVKEELEALGVDLPLMISGTITDASGRTLSGQTTEAFYNSLRHAEALSFGLNCALGPDELRQYVPGLSRIAECY
;
A
#
# COMPACT_ATOMS: atom_id res chain seq x y z
N THR A 1 9.19 -0.27 -5.16
CA THR A 1 10.35 -0.95 -4.56
C THR A 1 10.01 -2.42 -4.40
N ASN A 2 10.99 -3.31 -4.26
CA ASN A 2 10.72 -4.73 -4.00
C ASN A 2 10.46 -4.96 -2.50
N THR A 3 9.35 -4.42 -1.98
CA THR A 3 9.08 -4.32 -0.53
C THR A 3 7.67 -4.76 -0.15
N PHE A 4 6.96 -5.46 -1.04
CA PHE A 4 5.56 -5.83 -0.86
C PHE A 4 5.27 -6.52 0.49
N ASN A 5 6.16 -7.43 0.92
CA ASN A 5 6.05 -8.16 2.19
C ASN A 5 6.98 -7.62 3.28
N SER A 6 7.67 -6.50 3.08
CA SER A 6 8.67 -5.96 4.01
C SER A 6 7.99 -5.20 5.15
N THR A 7 7.20 -5.91 5.94
CA THR A 7 6.62 -5.44 7.20
C THR A 7 6.94 -6.48 8.27
N THR A 8 7.08 -6.08 9.53
CA THR A 8 7.32 -7.03 10.63
C THR A 8 6.26 -8.14 10.68
N ILE A 9 5.01 -7.81 10.34
CA ILE A 9 3.89 -8.76 10.31
C ILE A 9 4.07 -9.84 9.23
N ALA A 10 4.35 -9.46 7.99
CA ALA A 10 4.49 -10.42 6.89
C ALA A 10 5.83 -11.18 6.96
N MET A 11 6.89 -10.54 7.47
CA MET A 11 8.20 -11.18 7.64
C MET A 11 8.22 -12.22 8.77
N ALA A 12 7.21 -12.23 9.66
CA ALA A 12 7.09 -13.22 10.73
C ALA A 12 6.89 -14.66 10.21
N ASP A 13 6.26 -14.82 9.04
CA ASP A 13 6.14 -16.14 8.38
C ASP A 13 7.51 -16.74 8.02
N TYR A 14 8.56 -15.90 7.98
CA TYR A 14 9.93 -16.28 7.67
C TYR A 14 10.90 -16.13 8.85
N GLN A 15 10.43 -15.73 10.05
CA GLN A 15 11.28 -15.40 11.22
C GLN A 15 12.29 -14.28 10.93
N MET A 16 11.86 -13.27 10.16
CA MET A 16 12.71 -12.19 9.66
C MET A 16 12.18 -10.80 10.04
N GLU A 17 11.37 -10.70 11.09
CA GLU A 17 10.75 -9.45 11.54
C GLU A 17 11.80 -8.35 11.75
N SER A 18 12.95 -8.70 12.36
CA SER A 18 14.05 -7.76 12.62
C SER A 18 14.75 -7.24 11.37
N LEU A 19 14.52 -7.87 10.20
CA LEU A 19 15.11 -7.47 8.91
C LEU A 19 14.18 -6.57 8.09
N SER A 20 12.93 -6.36 8.53
CA SER A 20 11.92 -5.56 7.82
C SER A 20 12.45 -4.18 7.42
N ALA A 21 12.99 -3.41 8.38
CA ALA A 21 13.56 -2.10 8.11
C ALA A 21 14.75 -2.14 7.14
N GLU A 22 15.71 -3.04 7.34
CA GLU A 22 16.89 -3.18 6.48
C GLU A 22 16.51 -3.48 5.03
N ILE A 23 15.56 -4.41 4.83
CA ILE A 23 15.08 -4.79 3.50
C ILE A 23 14.42 -3.61 2.79
N ASN A 24 13.57 -2.85 3.48
CA ASN A 24 12.94 -1.65 2.92
C ASN A 24 13.97 -0.62 2.47
N PHE A 25 14.91 -0.29 3.35
CA PHE A 25 15.96 0.67 3.08
C PHE A 25 16.83 0.26 1.89
N ALA A 26 17.30 -0.99 1.88
CA ALA A 26 18.14 -1.52 0.81
C ALA A 26 17.39 -1.57 -0.53
N ALA A 27 16.13 -2.00 -0.53
CA ALA A 27 15.31 -2.06 -1.74
C ALA A 27 15.03 -0.66 -2.32
N ALA A 28 14.79 0.33 -1.46
CA ALA A 28 14.64 1.73 -1.87
C ALA A 28 15.93 2.30 -2.46
N LYS A 29 17.09 2.07 -1.83
CA LYS A 29 18.40 2.49 -2.35
C LYS A 29 18.69 1.91 -3.74
N LEU A 30 18.43 0.61 -3.94
CA LEU A 30 18.64 -0.06 -5.22
C LEU A 30 17.73 0.52 -6.32
N ALA A 31 16.47 0.78 -5.98
CA ALA A 31 15.52 1.39 -6.90
C ALA A 31 15.93 2.84 -7.26
N ARG A 32 16.35 3.65 -6.27
CA ARG A 32 16.83 5.03 -6.47
C ARG A 32 18.05 5.08 -7.37
N ALA A 33 19.06 4.25 -7.10
CA ALA A 33 20.26 4.17 -7.95
C ALA A 33 19.92 3.83 -9.41
N SER A 34 18.98 2.91 -9.62
CA SER A 34 18.51 2.52 -10.96
C SER A 34 17.73 3.66 -11.64
N ALA A 35 16.87 4.34 -10.90
CA ALA A 35 16.07 5.46 -11.39
C ALA A 35 16.94 6.68 -11.75
N ASP A 36 17.95 7.00 -10.94
CA ASP A 36 18.92 8.08 -11.22
C ASP A 36 19.74 7.79 -12.47
N ALA A 37 20.27 6.57 -12.59
CA ALA A 37 21.06 6.17 -13.75
C ALA A 37 20.27 6.29 -15.06
N TRP A 38 18.99 5.91 -15.06
CA TRP A 38 18.13 6.04 -16.25
C TRP A 38 17.65 7.47 -16.50
N THR A 39 17.41 8.25 -15.45
CA THR A 39 17.08 9.68 -15.57
C THR A 39 18.24 10.45 -16.17
N ALA A 40 19.49 10.20 -15.72
CA ALA A 40 20.68 10.82 -16.29
C ALA A 40 20.88 10.49 -17.79
N ARG A 41 20.47 9.30 -18.24
CA ARG A 41 20.54 8.88 -19.66
C ARG A 41 19.46 9.50 -20.53
N THR A 42 18.30 9.79 -19.96
CA THR A 42 17.12 10.33 -20.67
C THR A 42 16.43 11.37 -19.80
N PRO A 43 17.03 12.58 -19.67
CA PRO A 43 16.58 13.60 -18.71
C PRO A 43 15.15 14.09 -18.95
N GLU A 44 14.65 13.99 -20.18
CA GLU A 44 13.29 14.36 -20.58
C GLU A 44 12.22 13.36 -20.08
N LYS A 45 12.63 12.22 -19.51
CA LYS A 45 11.75 11.19 -18.95
C LYS A 45 12.27 10.74 -17.57
N PRO A 46 12.13 11.56 -16.52
CA PRO A 46 12.59 11.18 -15.18
C PRO A 46 11.92 9.89 -14.68
N ARG A 47 12.67 9.08 -13.94
CA ARG A 47 12.15 7.89 -13.25
C ARG A 47 11.93 8.22 -11.78
N TYR A 48 10.76 7.83 -11.30
CA TYR A 48 10.38 7.94 -9.90
C TYR A 48 10.43 6.58 -9.22
N VAL A 49 10.68 6.58 -7.92
CA VAL A 49 10.70 5.41 -7.06
C VAL A 49 9.49 5.43 -6.14
N ALA A 50 8.58 4.48 -6.34
CA ALA A 50 7.49 4.21 -5.41
C ALA A 50 7.98 3.31 -4.26
N GLY A 51 7.86 3.76 -3.03
CA GLY A 51 7.97 2.94 -1.82
C GLY A 51 6.71 2.12 -1.63
N VAL A 52 6.80 0.81 -1.79
CA VAL A 52 5.64 -0.09 -1.81
C VAL A 52 5.35 -0.63 -0.40
N LEU A 53 4.10 -0.48 0.02
CA LEU A 53 3.53 -1.10 1.21
C LEU A 53 2.42 -2.07 0.78
N GLY A 54 2.65 -3.37 0.98
CA GLY A 54 1.62 -4.40 0.75
C GLY A 54 0.63 -4.52 1.93
N PRO A 55 -0.41 -5.35 1.77
CA PRO A 55 -1.51 -5.45 2.73
C PRO A 55 -1.23 -6.32 3.97
N THR A 56 -0.03 -6.92 4.06
CA THR A 56 0.33 -8.02 4.99
C THR A 56 -0.44 -9.32 4.71
N ASN A 57 -0.20 -10.36 5.53
CA ASN A 57 -0.93 -11.63 5.52
C ASN A 57 -2.07 -11.70 6.56
N ARG A 58 -2.40 -10.58 7.23
CA ARG A 58 -3.45 -10.50 8.26
C ARG A 58 -4.62 -9.63 7.80
N THR A 59 -5.83 -9.91 8.31
CA THR A 59 -7.04 -9.14 8.03
C THR A 59 -7.55 -8.49 9.32
N ALA A 60 -7.65 -7.17 9.37
CA ALA A 60 -8.23 -6.48 10.52
C ALA A 60 -9.77 -6.46 10.48
N SER A 61 -10.37 -6.53 9.29
CA SER A 61 -11.84 -6.46 9.13
C SER A 61 -12.53 -7.83 9.18
N ILE A 62 -11.83 -8.91 8.83
CA ILE A 62 -12.37 -10.28 8.72
C ILE A 62 -11.76 -11.17 9.81
N SER A 63 -12.58 -11.97 10.48
CA SER A 63 -12.08 -13.00 11.40
C SER A 63 -11.43 -14.15 10.62
N PRO A 64 -10.23 -14.60 11.03
CA PRO A 64 -9.64 -15.82 10.47
C PRO A 64 -10.31 -17.10 10.99
N ASP A 65 -11.13 -17.03 12.05
CA ASP A 65 -11.88 -18.18 12.59
C ASP A 65 -13.35 -18.06 12.20
N VAL A 66 -13.81 -18.98 11.35
CA VAL A 66 -15.20 -19.04 10.87
C VAL A 66 -16.21 -19.32 11.98
N ASN A 67 -15.77 -19.88 13.12
CA ASN A 67 -16.62 -20.18 14.26
C ASN A 67 -16.68 -19.03 15.28
N ASP A 68 -15.76 -18.07 15.21
CA ASP A 68 -15.74 -16.87 16.03
C ASP A 68 -15.65 -15.61 15.17
N PRO A 69 -16.80 -15.05 14.75
CA PRO A 69 -16.82 -13.85 13.90
C PRO A 69 -16.28 -12.59 14.61
N ALA A 70 -16.16 -12.60 15.94
CA ALA A 70 -15.64 -11.47 16.72
C ALA A 70 -14.11 -11.49 16.84
N PHE A 71 -13.47 -12.65 16.67
CA PHE A 71 -12.03 -12.79 16.79
C PHE A 71 -11.25 -12.00 15.74
N ARG A 72 -10.11 -11.43 16.13
CA ARG A 72 -9.12 -10.79 15.23
C ARG A 72 -7.72 -11.22 15.66
N ASN A 73 -6.88 -11.59 14.70
CA ASN A 73 -5.49 -12.00 14.95
C ASN A 73 -4.47 -10.86 14.78
N ILE A 74 -4.96 -9.64 14.51
CA ILE A 74 -4.17 -8.42 14.38
C ILE A 74 -5.01 -7.24 14.88
N THR A 75 -4.37 -6.23 15.46
CA THR A 75 -5.01 -4.97 15.84
C THR A 75 -4.61 -3.84 14.89
N PHE A 76 -5.40 -2.75 14.90
CA PHE A 76 -5.08 -1.54 14.15
C PHE A 76 -3.70 -0.97 14.56
N ASP A 77 -3.42 -0.89 15.85
CA ASP A 77 -2.15 -0.35 16.36
C ASP A 77 -0.94 -1.20 15.96
N GLN A 78 -1.09 -2.53 15.89
CA GLN A 78 -0.03 -3.42 15.40
C GLN A 78 0.27 -3.17 13.91
N LEU A 79 -0.76 -2.98 13.09
CA LEU A 79 -0.60 -2.60 11.68
C LEU A 79 0.08 -1.23 11.56
N VAL A 80 -0.37 -0.24 12.34
CA VAL A 80 0.24 1.10 12.34
C VAL A 80 1.72 1.02 12.67
N ALA A 81 2.10 0.31 13.74
CA ALA A 81 3.50 0.15 14.13
C ALA A 81 4.35 -0.47 13.02
N ALA A 82 3.86 -1.55 12.39
CA ALA A 82 4.56 -2.21 11.30
C ALA A 82 4.72 -1.31 10.07
N TYR A 83 3.65 -0.60 9.67
CA TYR A 83 3.69 0.30 8.53
C TYR A 83 4.56 1.54 8.78
N ARG A 84 4.62 2.08 10.01
CA ARG A 84 5.50 3.19 10.34
C ARG A 84 6.97 2.83 10.17
N GLU A 85 7.39 1.65 10.64
CA GLU A 85 8.76 1.16 10.45
C GLU A 85 9.13 1.05 8.97
N SER A 86 8.26 0.39 8.18
CA SER A 86 8.47 0.24 6.73
C SER A 86 8.53 1.60 6.03
N THR A 87 7.61 2.52 6.35
CA THR A 87 7.59 3.88 5.78
C THR A 87 8.88 4.62 6.09
N ARG A 88 9.34 4.63 7.35
CA ARG A 88 10.59 5.30 7.72
C ARG A 88 11.76 4.79 6.89
N ALA A 89 11.93 3.47 6.82
CA ALA A 89 13.03 2.86 6.08
C ALA A 89 12.96 3.15 4.56
N LEU A 90 11.76 3.18 3.98
CA LEU A 90 11.56 3.57 2.58
C LEU A 90 11.95 5.03 2.35
N VAL A 91 11.50 5.94 3.22
CA VAL A 91 11.82 7.38 3.13
C VAL A 91 13.32 7.62 3.26
N GLU A 92 13.98 7.02 4.25
CA GLU A 92 15.44 7.09 4.42
C GLU A 92 16.20 6.50 3.22
N GLY A 93 15.59 5.52 2.55
CA GLY A 93 16.09 4.93 1.31
C GLY A 93 15.97 5.83 0.07
N GLY A 94 15.21 6.93 0.15
CA GLY A 94 15.09 7.93 -0.90
C GLY A 94 14.01 7.63 -1.95
N VAL A 95 12.84 7.14 -1.52
CA VAL A 95 11.66 7.01 -2.39
C VAL A 95 11.04 8.38 -2.68
N ASP A 96 10.42 8.52 -3.86
CA ASP A 96 9.78 9.77 -4.29
C ASP A 96 8.29 9.83 -3.92
N LEU A 97 7.69 8.68 -3.61
CA LEU A 97 6.27 8.54 -3.24
C LEU A 97 6.05 7.24 -2.46
N ILE A 98 4.94 7.15 -1.73
CA ILE A 98 4.49 5.91 -1.10
C ILE A 98 3.29 5.34 -1.87
N LEU A 99 3.30 4.03 -2.11
CA LEU A 99 2.23 3.29 -2.75
C LEU A 99 1.71 2.21 -1.79
N ILE A 100 0.48 2.37 -1.31
CA ILE A 100 -0.27 1.33 -0.62
C ILE A 100 -1.01 0.53 -1.68
N GLU A 101 -0.55 -0.68 -1.98
CA GLU A 101 -1.09 -1.47 -3.10
C GLU A 101 -1.69 -2.82 -2.68
N THR A 102 -2.44 -3.41 -3.60
CA THR A 102 -3.11 -4.71 -3.41
C THR A 102 -3.99 -4.71 -2.17
N VAL A 103 -4.70 -3.61 -1.93
CA VAL A 103 -5.58 -3.50 -0.76
C VAL A 103 -6.75 -4.47 -0.91
N PHE A 104 -6.70 -5.57 -0.17
CA PHE A 104 -7.81 -6.52 -0.04
C PHE A 104 -8.69 -6.20 1.18
N ASP A 105 -8.12 -5.57 2.22
CA ASP A 105 -8.79 -5.17 3.46
C ASP A 105 -8.64 -3.65 3.67
N THR A 106 -9.76 -2.95 3.59
CA THR A 106 -9.79 -1.49 3.71
C THR A 106 -9.39 -1.00 5.10
N LEU A 107 -9.59 -1.78 6.17
CA LEU A 107 -9.15 -1.40 7.50
C LEU A 107 -7.62 -1.46 7.63
N ASN A 108 -6.97 -2.42 6.98
CA ASN A 108 -5.51 -2.44 6.86
C ASN A 108 -5.00 -1.21 6.12
N ALA A 109 -5.63 -0.83 5.01
CA ALA A 109 -5.24 0.37 4.28
C ALA A 109 -5.43 1.65 5.11
N LYS A 110 -6.47 1.76 5.94
CA LYS A 110 -6.61 2.87 6.88
C LYS A 110 -5.46 2.93 7.89
N ALA A 111 -5.02 1.78 8.41
CA ALA A 111 -3.86 1.72 9.29
C ALA A 111 -2.57 2.16 8.56
N ALA A 112 -2.39 1.72 7.31
CA ALA A 112 -1.27 2.14 6.48
C ALA A 112 -1.29 3.64 6.17
N ILE A 113 -2.45 4.21 5.81
CA ILE A 113 -2.61 5.65 5.58
C ILE A 113 -2.25 6.45 6.83
N TYR A 114 -2.79 6.03 7.98
CA TYR A 114 -2.51 6.68 9.26
C TYR A 114 -1.00 6.62 9.58
N ALA A 115 -0.39 5.44 9.48
CA ALA A 115 1.03 5.22 9.70
C ALA A 115 1.91 6.07 8.77
N VAL A 116 1.58 6.12 7.48
CA VAL A 116 2.33 6.93 6.51
C VAL A 116 2.24 8.41 6.87
N LYS A 117 1.04 8.95 7.11
CA LYS A 117 0.87 10.38 7.45
C LYS A 117 1.63 10.75 8.72
N GLU A 118 1.50 9.96 9.78
CA GLU A 118 2.22 10.17 11.05
C GLU A 118 3.74 10.10 10.88
N GLU A 119 4.24 9.17 10.06
CA GLU A 119 5.67 9.02 9.86
C GLU A 119 6.27 10.12 8.97
N LEU A 120 5.56 10.54 7.92
CA LEU A 120 5.97 11.67 7.09
C LEU A 120 6.01 12.98 7.91
N GLU A 121 5.01 13.21 8.77
CA GLU A 121 5.01 14.33 9.71
C GLU A 121 6.19 14.25 10.69
N ALA A 122 6.43 13.09 11.29
CA ALA A 122 7.55 12.90 12.23
C ALA A 122 8.93 13.10 11.59
N LEU A 123 9.07 12.77 10.31
CA LEU A 123 10.30 12.95 9.53
C LEU A 123 10.42 14.36 8.92
N GLY A 124 9.36 15.18 8.98
CA GLY A 124 9.32 16.51 8.37
C GLY A 124 9.43 16.49 6.85
N VAL A 125 8.91 15.46 6.20
CA VAL A 125 8.90 15.29 4.75
C VAL A 125 7.48 15.28 4.21
N ASP A 126 7.30 15.71 2.96
CA ASP A 126 6.03 15.66 2.26
C ASP A 126 6.21 14.81 1.00
N LEU A 127 5.65 13.60 1.00
CA LEU A 127 5.70 12.67 -0.12
C LEU A 127 4.27 12.31 -0.53
N PRO A 128 3.96 12.28 -1.84
CA PRO A 128 2.63 11.91 -2.30
C PRO A 128 2.34 10.44 -1.98
N LEU A 129 1.07 10.19 -1.66
CA LEU A 129 0.54 8.85 -1.44
C LEU A 129 -0.22 8.38 -2.68
N MET A 130 -0.04 7.14 -3.08
CA MET A 130 -0.86 6.45 -4.07
C MET A 130 -1.55 5.26 -3.40
N ILE A 131 -2.78 4.95 -3.83
CA ILE A 131 -3.55 3.83 -3.29
C ILE A 131 -4.03 2.95 -4.45
N SER A 132 -3.82 1.64 -4.35
CA SER A 132 -4.32 0.66 -5.32
C SER A 132 -5.04 -0.48 -4.62
N GLY A 133 -6.31 -0.67 -4.95
CA GLY A 133 -7.15 -1.76 -4.43
C GLY A 133 -7.05 -3.02 -5.29
N THR A 134 -7.52 -4.15 -4.76
CA THR A 134 -7.73 -5.38 -5.54
C THR A 134 -9.18 -5.82 -5.46
N ILE A 135 -9.76 -6.15 -6.62
CA ILE A 135 -11.09 -6.76 -6.74
C ILE A 135 -10.88 -8.26 -6.90
N THR A 136 -11.43 -9.06 -5.99
CA THR A 136 -11.04 -10.48 -5.86
C THR A 136 -11.78 -11.42 -6.80
N ASP A 137 -12.93 -11.01 -7.32
CA ASP A 137 -13.72 -11.81 -8.26
C ASP A 137 -14.65 -10.95 -9.14
N ALA A 138 -15.39 -11.62 -10.03
CA ALA A 138 -16.34 -10.99 -10.94
C ALA A 138 -17.52 -10.27 -10.25
N SER A 139 -17.68 -10.39 -8.92
CA SER A 139 -18.69 -9.63 -8.18
C SER A 139 -18.37 -8.13 -8.07
N GLY A 140 -17.14 -7.73 -8.40
CA GLY A 140 -16.71 -6.33 -8.34
C GLY A 140 -16.44 -5.84 -6.92
N ARG A 141 -16.06 -6.73 -6.00
CA ARG A 141 -15.80 -6.42 -4.60
C ARG A 141 -14.37 -6.74 -4.16
N THR A 142 -13.90 -6.01 -3.16
CA THR A 142 -12.71 -6.37 -2.39
C THR A 142 -12.97 -7.63 -1.56
N LEU A 143 -11.92 -8.25 -1.00
CA LEU A 143 -12.07 -9.39 -0.07
C LEU A 143 -12.93 -9.02 1.15
N SER A 144 -12.80 -7.79 1.64
CA SER A 144 -13.63 -7.23 2.72
C SER A 144 -15.06 -6.84 2.27
N GLY A 145 -15.48 -7.20 1.06
CA GLY A 145 -16.84 -7.05 0.55
C GLY A 145 -17.22 -5.66 0.05
N GLN A 146 -16.27 -4.71 -0.05
CA GLN A 146 -16.56 -3.35 -0.52
C GLN A 146 -16.63 -3.28 -2.04
N THR A 147 -17.59 -2.52 -2.57
CA THR A 147 -17.55 -2.10 -3.99
C THR A 147 -16.43 -1.08 -4.21
N THR A 148 -16.06 -0.85 -5.47
CA THR A 148 -15.06 0.16 -5.85
C THR A 148 -15.41 1.56 -5.32
N GLU A 149 -16.69 1.95 -5.34
CA GLU A 149 -17.14 3.24 -4.80
C GLU A 149 -17.06 3.31 -3.27
N ALA A 150 -17.43 2.22 -2.59
CA ALA A 150 -17.33 2.14 -1.14
C ALA A 150 -15.86 2.18 -0.69
N PHE A 151 -14.97 1.51 -1.43
CA PHE A 151 -13.54 1.52 -1.22
C PHE A 151 -12.97 2.94 -1.32
N TYR A 152 -13.25 3.65 -2.42
CA TYR A 152 -12.80 5.04 -2.59
C TYR A 152 -13.31 5.95 -1.47
N ASN A 153 -14.62 5.94 -1.20
CA ASN A 153 -15.19 6.80 -0.16
C ASN A 153 -14.65 6.48 1.25
N SER A 154 -14.29 5.23 1.50
CA SER A 154 -13.68 4.83 2.77
C SER A 154 -12.28 5.40 2.96
N LEU A 155 -11.56 5.68 1.86
CA LEU A 155 -10.15 6.06 1.86
C LEU A 155 -9.87 7.47 1.32
N ARG A 156 -10.85 8.20 0.79
CA ARG A 156 -10.66 9.54 0.19
C ARG A 156 -10.00 10.57 1.13
N HIS A 157 -10.18 10.41 2.44
CA HIS A 157 -9.50 11.20 3.48
C HIS A 157 -7.96 11.05 3.48
N ALA A 158 -7.44 10.09 2.71
CA ALA A 158 -6.01 9.97 2.46
C ALA A 158 -5.48 11.16 1.64
N GLU A 159 -6.31 11.81 0.82
CA GLU A 159 -5.88 12.85 -0.14
C GLU A 159 -4.74 12.33 -1.05
N ALA A 160 -4.87 11.07 -1.48
CA ALA A 160 -3.87 10.41 -2.31
C ALA A 160 -3.79 11.07 -3.71
N LEU A 161 -2.58 11.12 -4.27
CA LEU A 161 -2.29 11.58 -5.63
C LEU A 161 -3.09 10.81 -6.68
N SER A 162 -3.29 9.52 -6.46
CA SER A 162 -4.03 8.63 -7.38
C SER A 162 -4.71 7.49 -6.64
N PHE A 163 -5.85 7.04 -7.18
CA PHE A 163 -6.53 5.80 -6.82
C PHE A 163 -6.60 4.85 -8.02
N GLY A 164 -6.25 3.58 -7.81
CA GLY A 164 -6.23 2.56 -8.85
C GLY A 164 -6.69 1.19 -8.38
N LEU A 165 -6.63 0.25 -9.32
CA LEU A 165 -6.86 -1.18 -9.08
C LEU A 165 -5.70 -1.98 -9.70
N ASN A 166 -5.29 -3.06 -9.04
CA ASN A 166 -4.23 -3.96 -9.51
C ASN A 166 -4.52 -5.42 -9.17
N CYS A 167 -3.79 -6.35 -9.80
CA CYS A 167 -3.85 -7.80 -9.55
C CYS A 167 -5.23 -8.45 -9.82
N ALA A 168 -5.38 -9.70 -9.37
CA ALA A 168 -6.56 -10.58 -9.34
C ALA A 168 -7.31 -10.84 -10.66
N LEU A 169 -7.66 -9.80 -11.39
CA LEU A 169 -8.40 -9.82 -12.63
C LEU A 169 -7.51 -9.36 -13.80
N GLY A 170 -7.80 -9.87 -14.99
CA GLY A 170 -7.14 -9.43 -16.21
C GLY A 170 -7.49 -7.97 -16.57
N PRO A 171 -6.75 -7.34 -17.51
CA PRO A 171 -7.00 -5.95 -17.90
C PRO A 171 -8.42 -5.73 -18.45
N ASP A 172 -8.96 -6.69 -19.21
CA ASP A 172 -10.31 -6.60 -19.78
C ASP A 172 -11.40 -6.64 -18.69
N GLU A 173 -11.19 -7.46 -17.66
CA GLU A 173 -12.10 -7.61 -16.52
C GLU A 173 -12.03 -6.39 -15.59
N LEU A 174 -10.83 -5.85 -15.32
CA LEU A 174 -10.65 -4.66 -14.49
C LEU A 174 -11.18 -3.39 -15.16
N ARG A 175 -11.10 -3.31 -16.50
CA ARG A 175 -11.46 -2.11 -17.27
C ARG A 175 -12.85 -1.58 -16.93
N GLN A 176 -13.82 -2.45 -16.63
CA GLN A 176 -15.19 -2.03 -16.32
C GLN A 176 -15.32 -1.22 -15.02
N TYR A 177 -14.41 -1.41 -14.06
CA TYR A 177 -14.46 -0.73 -12.76
C TYR A 177 -13.77 0.64 -12.78
N VAL A 178 -12.81 0.84 -13.68
CA VAL A 178 -12.02 2.08 -13.79
C VAL A 178 -12.89 3.31 -14.09
N PRO A 179 -13.85 3.29 -15.03
CA PRO A 179 -14.75 4.44 -15.26
C PRO A 179 -15.57 4.82 -14.03
N GLY A 180 -16.02 3.82 -13.26
CA GLY A 180 -16.77 4.04 -12.02
C GLY A 180 -15.93 4.79 -10.98
N LEU A 181 -14.68 4.34 -10.79
CA LEU A 181 -13.72 5.00 -9.89
C LEU A 181 -13.34 6.40 -10.38
N SER A 182 -13.01 6.55 -11.67
CA SER A 182 -12.62 7.83 -12.28
C SER A 182 -13.71 8.90 -12.17
N ARG A 183 -14.99 8.52 -12.22
CA ARG A 183 -16.11 9.46 -12.07
C ARG A 183 -16.21 10.07 -10.66
N ILE A 184 -15.79 9.33 -9.63
CA ILE A 184 -15.95 9.73 -8.22
C ILE A 184 -14.65 10.20 -7.58
N ALA A 185 -13.51 9.86 -8.19
CA ALA A 185 -12.20 10.23 -7.69
C ALA A 185 -11.98 11.74 -7.77
N GLU A 186 -11.49 12.31 -6.68
CA GLU A 186 -11.14 13.73 -6.55
C GLU A 186 -9.65 13.97 -6.80
N CYS A 187 -8.89 12.89 -7.01
CA CYS A 187 -7.47 12.90 -7.35
C CYS A 187 -7.25 13.00 -8.86
N TYR A 188 -5.98 13.01 -9.27
CA TYR A 188 -5.55 13.10 -10.68
C TYR A 188 -5.75 11.78 -11.43
#